data_AF-A0A917TD80-F1
#
_entry.id   AF-A0A917TD80-F1
#
_cell.length_a   1.000
_cell.length_b   1.000
_cell.length_c   1.000
_cell.angle_alpha   90.00
_cell.angle_beta   90.00
_cell.angle_gamma   90.00
#
_symmetry.space_group_name_H-M   'P 1'
#
loop_
_entity.id
_entity.type
_entity.pdbx_description
1 polymer ?
#
loop_
_entity_poly.entity_id
_entity_poly.type
_entity_poly.pdbx_seq_one_letter_code
_entity_poly.pdbx_strand_id
1 'polypeptide(L)'
;MKKRLQHLPAGLIAMAALLVVTVPLALWRDGAAAASGAAAGVGLVTLSYTLSSLVIAWTDLRARHLLMPVALGTYVVKFTVIGVAMWFVSGADWAGLTWMGALVIAGVVVWMGAHATWVWRAKIPYVEL
;
A
#
# COMPACT_ATOMS: atom_id res chain seq x y z
N MET A 1 6.14 2.37 -19.58
CA MET A 1 5.33 2.19 -18.36
C MET A 1 5.16 0.71 -17.97
N LYS A 2 4.56 -0.14 -18.83
CA LYS A 2 4.24 -1.55 -18.54
C LYS A 2 5.38 -2.38 -17.91
N LYS A 3 6.61 -2.31 -18.45
CA LYS A 3 7.79 -3.03 -17.90
C LYS A 3 8.16 -2.59 -16.47
N ARG A 4 7.96 -1.32 -16.10
CA ARG A 4 8.33 -0.78 -14.78
C ARG A 4 7.30 -1.11 -13.68
N LEU A 5 6.10 -1.55 -14.06
CA LEU A 5 4.98 -1.86 -13.14
C LEU A 5 4.67 -3.36 -13.08
N GLN A 6 5.56 -4.23 -13.55
CA GLN A 6 5.34 -5.69 -13.55
C GLN A 6 5.19 -6.29 -12.13
N HIS A 7 5.67 -5.58 -11.11
CA HIS A 7 5.52 -5.95 -9.70
C HIS A 7 4.14 -5.61 -9.13
N LEU A 8 3.42 -4.68 -9.76
CA LEU A 8 2.18 -4.12 -9.23
C LEU A 8 1.04 -5.16 -9.10
N PRO A 9 0.82 -6.07 -10.08
CA PRO A 9 -0.21 -7.09 -9.95
C PRO A 9 -0.04 -7.99 -8.73
N ALA A 10 1.21 -8.34 -8.35
CA ALA A 10 1.46 -9.19 -7.18
C ALA A 10 0.97 -8.53 -5.88
N GLY A 11 1.29 -7.25 -5.69
CA GLY A 11 0.80 -6.47 -4.54
C GLY A 11 -0.71 -6.30 -4.56
N LEU A 12 -1.30 -5.98 -5.71
CA LEU A 12 -2.76 -5.80 -5.84
C LEU A 12 -3.55 -7.09 -5.56
N ILE A 13 -3.07 -8.24 -6.05
CA ILE A 13 -3.70 -9.55 -5.75
C ILE A 13 -3.61 -9.86 -4.26
N ALA A 14 -2.45 -9.61 -3.64
CA ALA A 14 -2.27 -9.84 -2.21
C ALA A 14 -3.19 -8.93 -1.36
N MET A 15 -3.33 -7.66 -1.71
CA MET A 15 -4.26 -6.76 -1.03
C MET A 15 -5.73 -7.10 -1.30
N ALA A 16 -6.07 -7.56 -2.50
CA ALA A 16 -7.43 -8.03 -2.80
C ALA A 16 -7.79 -9.25 -1.96
N ALA A 17 -6.88 -10.22 -1.82
CA ALA A 17 -7.04 -11.35 -0.92
C ALA A 17 -7.20 -10.90 0.53
N LEU A 18 -6.36 -9.96 0.99
CA LEU A 18 -6.47 -9.39 2.34
C LEU A 18 -7.83 -8.73 2.56
N LEU A 19 -8.32 -7.93 1.60
CA LEU A 19 -9.62 -7.27 1.66
C LEU A 19 -10.76 -8.27 1.76
N VAL A 20 -10.79 -9.27 0.87
CA VAL A 20 -11.83 -10.30 0.79
C VAL A 20 -11.94 -11.12 2.07
N VAL A 21 -10.82 -11.33 2.77
CA VAL A 21 -10.81 -12.07 4.04
C VAL A 21 -11.19 -11.17 5.22
N THR A 22 -10.59 -9.98 5.31
CA THR A 22 -10.65 -9.15 6.52
C THR A 22 -11.95 -8.35 6.63
N VAL A 23 -12.54 -7.91 5.52
CA VAL A 23 -13.80 -7.13 5.56
C VAL A 23 -14.97 -7.99 6.06
N PRO A 24 -15.21 -9.21 5.55
CA PRO A 24 -16.25 -10.08 6.11
C PRO A 24 -15.98 -10.49 7.55
N LEU A 25 -14.71 -10.73 7.91
CA LEU A 25 -14.32 -11.07 9.28
C LEU A 25 -14.62 -9.93 10.26
N ALA A 26 -14.27 -8.69 9.90
CA ALA A 26 -14.56 -7.50 10.69
C ALA A 26 -16.07 -7.24 10.80
N LEU A 27 -16.81 -7.41 9.68
CA LEU A 27 -18.26 -7.31 9.66
C LEU A 27 -18.92 -8.30 10.62
N TRP A 28 -18.48 -9.57 10.57
CA TRP A 28 -19.04 -10.64 11.38
C TRP A 28 -18.74 -10.47 12.88
N ARG A 29 -17.53 -10.01 13.22
CA ARG A 29 -17.08 -9.89 14.61
C ARG A 29 -17.59 -8.63 15.30
N ASP A 30 -17.45 -7.48 14.64
CA ASP A 30 -17.57 -6.16 15.28
C ASP A 30 -18.50 -5.20 14.49
N GLY A 31 -19.16 -5.69 13.43
CA GLY A 31 -20.21 -4.97 12.70
C GLY A 31 -19.74 -4.05 11.57
N ALA A 32 -20.66 -3.22 11.06
CA ALA A 32 -20.45 -2.44 9.84
C ALA A 32 -19.36 -1.36 9.97
N ALA A 33 -19.21 -0.76 11.16
CA ALA A 33 -18.15 0.22 11.41
C ALA A 33 -16.76 -0.44 11.34
N ALA A 34 -16.61 -1.65 11.86
CA ALA A 34 -15.38 -2.43 11.75
C ALA A 34 -15.08 -2.84 10.30
N ALA A 35 -16.10 -3.28 9.55
CA ALA A 35 -15.95 -3.63 8.14
C ALA A 35 -15.48 -2.44 7.28
N SER A 36 -16.03 -1.24 7.53
CA SER A 36 -15.60 -0.02 6.85
C SER A 36 -14.19 0.42 7.28
N GLY A 37 -13.84 0.27 8.57
CA GLY A 37 -12.47 0.45 9.06
C GLY A 37 -11.47 -0.48 8.36
N ALA A 38 -11.81 -1.76 8.24
CA ALA A 38 -11.00 -2.75 7.55
C ALA A 38 -10.79 -2.38 6.06
N ALA A 39 -11.88 -2.06 5.36
CA ALA A 39 -11.83 -1.62 3.97
C ALA A 39 -10.99 -0.35 3.79
N ALA A 40 -11.14 0.63 4.69
CA ALA A 40 -10.37 1.87 4.67
C ALA A 40 -8.86 1.61 4.87
N GLY A 41 -8.47 0.75 5.81
CA GLY A 41 -7.07 0.43 6.07
C GLY A 41 -6.40 -0.24 4.87
N VAL A 42 -7.05 -1.27 4.30
CA VAL A 42 -6.57 -1.96 3.10
C VAL A 42 -6.54 -1.03 1.89
N GLY A 43 -7.60 -0.24 1.70
CA GLY A 43 -7.70 0.73 0.61
C GLY A 43 -6.60 1.79 0.68
N LEU A 44 -6.35 2.34 1.87
CA LEU A 44 -5.32 3.34 2.09
C LEU A 44 -3.94 2.83 1.67
N VAL A 45 -3.55 1.64 2.13
CA VAL A 45 -2.27 1.04 1.75
C VAL A 45 -2.20 0.79 0.25
N THR A 46 -3.24 0.18 -0.32
CA THR A 46 -3.31 -0.17 -1.75
C THR A 46 -3.14 1.06 -2.63
N LEU A 47 -3.91 2.12 -2.36
CA LEU A 47 -3.84 3.39 -3.08
C LEU A 47 -2.48 4.03 -2.92
N SER A 48 -2.00 4.10 -1.68
CA SER A 48 -0.74 4.75 -1.36
C SER A 48 0.46 4.12 -2.07
N TYR A 49 0.57 2.78 -2.03
CA TYR A 49 1.67 2.08 -2.70
C TYR A 49 1.54 2.11 -4.21
N THR A 50 0.32 2.01 -4.74
CA THR A 50 0.07 2.10 -6.19
C THR A 50 0.47 3.46 -6.74
N LEU A 51 0.05 4.55 -6.08
CA LEU A 51 0.42 5.90 -6.48
C LEU A 51 1.93 6.12 -6.41
N SER A 52 2.59 5.66 -5.33
CA SER A 52 4.06 5.72 -5.24
C SER A 52 4.74 4.98 -6.39
N SER A 53 4.31 3.77 -6.73
CA SER A 53 4.85 3.01 -7.87
C SER A 53 4.66 3.74 -9.20
N LEU A 54 3.51 4.41 -9.40
CA LEU A 54 3.23 5.20 -10.61
C LEU A 54 4.14 6.42 -10.71
N VAL A 55 4.31 7.18 -9.61
CA VAL A 55 5.20 8.36 -9.57
C VAL A 55 6.64 7.96 -9.86
N ILE A 56 7.13 6.87 -9.25
CA ILE A 56 8.49 6.36 -9.47
C ILE A 56 8.64 5.90 -10.94
N ALA A 57 7.70 5.11 -11.47
CA ALA A 57 7.77 4.62 -12.83
C ALA A 57 7.69 5.74 -13.87
N TRP A 58 6.92 6.80 -13.61
CA TRP A 58 6.86 7.99 -14.45
C TRP A 58 8.17 8.78 -14.40
N THR A 59 8.72 8.99 -13.20
CA THR A 59 10.00 9.71 -13.03
C THR A 59 11.14 9.00 -13.72
N ASP A 60 11.23 7.68 -13.60
CA ASP A 60 12.22 6.86 -14.30
C ASP A 60 12.07 6.89 -15.83
N LEU A 61 10.88 7.23 -16.36
CA LEU A 61 10.69 7.44 -17.81
C LEU A 61 11.08 8.84 -18.28
N ARG A 62 10.86 9.88 -17.46
CA ARG A 62 10.96 11.28 -17.92
C ARG A 62 12.16 12.05 -17.38
N ALA A 63 12.59 11.78 -16.15
CA ALA A 63 13.65 12.50 -15.47
C ALA A 63 14.38 11.57 -14.49
N ARG A 64 15.04 10.54 -15.03
CA ARG A 64 15.75 9.52 -14.22
C ARG A 64 16.77 10.10 -13.24
N HIS A 65 17.42 11.22 -13.58
CA HIS A 65 18.36 11.89 -12.68
C HIS A 65 17.69 12.45 -11.40
N LEU A 66 16.37 12.64 -11.40
CA LEU A 66 15.58 13.06 -10.25
C LEU A 66 14.93 11.90 -9.50
N LEU A 67 15.19 10.64 -9.88
CA LEU A 67 14.50 9.47 -9.30
C LEU A 67 14.62 9.43 -7.77
N MET A 68 15.83 9.63 -7.25
CA MET A 68 16.10 9.58 -5.81
C MET A 68 15.41 10.75 -5.07
N PRO A 69 15.59 12.03 -5.46
CA PRO A 69 14.85 13.14 -4.87
C PRO A 69 13.33 12.96 -4.91
N VAL A 70 12.77 12.52 -6.04
CA VAL A 70 11.32 12.34 -6.19
C VAL A 70 10.82 11.18 -5.34
N ALA A 71 11.56 10.07 -5.27
CA ALA A 71 11.19 8.95 -4.41
C ALA A 71 11.15 9.38 -2.93
N LEU A 72 12.20 10.05 -2.45
CA LEU A 72 12.25 10.57 -1.07
C LEU A 72 11.14 11.60 -0.80
N GLY A 73 10.96 12.56 -1.72
CA GLY A 73 9.88 13.55 -1.62
C GLY A 73 8.49 12.90 -1.59
N THR A 74 8.29 11.84 -2.36
CA THR A 74 7.04 11.05 -2.34
C THR A 74 6.80 10.45 -0.95
N TYR A 75 7.82 9.93 -0.27
CA TYR A 75 7.68 9.40 1.09
C TYR A 75 7.37 10.50 2.10
N VAL A 76 8.05 11.65 2.02
CA VAL A 76 7.76 12.80 2.89
C VAL A 76 6.29 13.21 2.74
N VAL A 77 5.85 13.49 1.51
CA VAL A 77 4.46 13.89 1.24
C VAL A 77 3.48 12.80 1.70
N LYS A 78 3.72 11.55 1.36
CA LYS A 78 2.87 10.41 1.73
C LYS A 78 2.70 10.30 3.23
N PHE A 79 3.80 10.29 3.99
CA PHE A 79 3.73 10.13 5.44
C PHE A 79 3.12 11.35 6.13
N THR A 80 3.40 12.56 5.64
CA THR A 80 2.73 13.77 6.15
C THR A 80 1.22 13.72 5.90
N VAL A 81 0.78 13.43 4.68
CA VAL A 81 -0.64 13.36 4.33
C VAL A 81 -1.36 12.27 5.13
N ILE A 82 -0.77 11.07 5.20
CA ILE A 82 -1.36 9.97 5.99
C ILE A 82 -1.37 10.32 7.47
N GLY A 83 -0.28 10.86 8.02
CA GLY A 83 -0.19 11.23 9.43
C GLY A 83 -1.24 12.28 9.83
N VAL A 84 -1.40 13.33 9.01
CA VAL A 84 -2.44 14.36 9.21
C VAL A 84 -3.84 13.75 9.12
N ALA A 85 -4.10 12.91 8.12
CA ALA A 85 -5.39 12.22 8.01
C ALA A 85 -5.66 11.32 9.23
N MET A 86 -4.67 10.57 9.72
CA MET A 86 -4.82 9.72 10.90
C MET A 86 -5.08 10.52 12.17
N TRP A 87 -4.46 11.70 12.32
CA TRP A 87 -4.77 12.60 13.42
C TRP A 87 -6.26 12.96 13.42
N PHE A 88 -6.81 13.45 12.30
CA PHE A 88 -8.23 13.78 12.23
C PHE A 88 -9.14 12.59 12.54
N VAL A 89 -8.84 11.41 11.99
CA VAL A 89 -9.65 10.21 12.22
C VAL A 89 -9.57 9.76 13.69
N SER A 90 -8.41 9.89 14.34
CA SER A 90 -8.26 9.53 15.77
C SER A 90 -9.10 10.39 16.70
N GLY A 91 -9.46 11.62 16.31
CA GLY A 91 -10.33 12.51 17.09
C GLY A 91 -11.82 12.28 16.87
N ALA A 92 -12.23 11.37 15.98
CA ALA A 92 -13.62 11.20 15.56
C ALA A 92 -14.39 10.09 16.31
N ASP A 93 -13.80 9.46 17.34
CA ASP A 93 -14.36 8.31 18.09
C ASP A 93 -14.98 7.22 17.20
N TRP A 94 -14.38 7.01 16.03
CA TRP A 94 -14.91 6.07 15.06
C TRP A 94 -14.59 4.63 15.44
N ALA A 95 -15.62 3.81 15.66
CA ALA A 95 -15.47 2.39 16.05
C ALA A 95 -14.66 1.54 15.06
N GLY A 96 -14.53 1.96 13.79
CA GLY A 96 -13.70 1.29 12.79
C GLY A 96 -12.19 1.53 12.93
N LEU A 97 -11.77 2.47 13.79
CA LEU A 97 -10.38 2.93 13.89
C LEU A 97 -9.39 1.82 14.22
N THR A 98 -9.74 0.92 15.14
CA THR A 98 -8.87 -0.20 15.54
C THR A 98 -8.61 -1.15 14.38
N TRP A 99 -9.65 -1.51 13.63
CA TRP A 99 -9.54 -2.34 12.43
C TRP A 99 -8.76 -1.65 11.32
N MET A 100 -8.98 -0.35 11.14
CA MET A 100 -8.23 0.44 10.16
C MET A 100 -6.74 0.45 10.50
N GLY A 101 -6.36 0.76 11.73
CA GLY A 101 -4.97 0.78 12.17
C GLY A 101 -4.29 -0.58 12.01
N ALA A 102 -4.95 -1.66 12.45
CA ALA A 102 -4.44 -3.01 12.31
C ALA A 102 -4.20 -3.40 10.85
N LEU A 103 -5.13 -3.06 9.94
CA LEU A 103 -5.00 -3.39 8.52
C LEU A 103 -4.11 -2.44 7.72
N VAL A 104 -3.84 -1.23 8.21
CA VAL A 104 -2.73 -0.42 7.67
C VAL A 104 -1.41 -1.15 7.90
N ILE A 105 -1.17 -1.63 9.13
CA ILE A 105 0.05 -2.36 9.47
C ILE A 105 0.13 -3.68 8.68
N ALA A 106 -0.92 -4.51 8.76
CA ALA A 106 -0.95 -5.78 8.07
C ALA A 106 -0.85 -5.62 6.55
N GLY A 107 -1.53 -4.61 5.99
CA GLY A 107 -1.46 -4.27 4.57
C GLY A 107 -0.05 -3.91 4.12
N VAL A 108 0.68 -3.09 4.90
CA VAL A 108 2.08 -2.76 4.61
C VAL A 108 2.94 -4.03 4.56
N VAL A 109 2.80 -4.90 5.56
CA VAL A 109 3.56 -6.16 5.64
C VAL A 109 3.23 -7.07 4.46
N VAL A 110 1.95 -7.22 4.13
CA VAL A 110 1.48 -8.05 3.00
C VAL A 110 2.00 -7.51 1.67
N TRP A 111 1.92 -6.20 1.44
CA TRP A 111 2.44 -5.58 0.23
C TRP A 111 3.95 -5.78 0.11
N MET A 112 4.70 -5.53 1.19
CA MET A 112 6.15 -5.71 1.21
C MET A 112 6.55 -7.16 0.95
N GLY A 113 5.85 -8.12 1.57
CA GLY A 113 6.07 -9.55 1.35
C GLY A 113 5.77 -9.96 -0.10
N ALA A 114 4.66 -9.49 -0.67
CA ALA A 114 4.30 -9.74 -2.07
C ALA A 114 5.33 -9.15 -3.04
N HIS A 115 5.78 -7.92 -2.76
CA HIS A 115 6.81 -7.24 -3.56
C HIS A 115 8.16 -7.96 -3.47
N ALA A 116 8.62 -8.32 -2.27
CA ALA A 116 9.87 -9.06 -2.06
C ALA A 116 9.82 -10.43 -2.75
N THR A 117 8.71 -11.16 -2.62
CA THR A 117 8.49 -12.43 -3.30
C THR A 117 8.56 -12.29 -4.82
N TRP A 118 7.96 -11.23 -5.36
CA TRP A 118 8.06 -10.91 -6.79
C TRP A 118 9.51 -10.63 -7.19
N VAL A 119 10.25 -9.81 -6.44
CA VAL A 119 11.65 -9.48 -6.72
C VAL A 119 12.53 -10.74 -6.71
N TRP A 120 12.36 -11.63 -5.73
CA TRP A 120 13.14 -12.88 -5.64
C TRP A 120 12.85 -13.86 -6.77
N ARG A 121 11.62 -13.88 -7.28
CA ARG A 121 11.22 -14.76 -8.38
C ARG A 121 11.47 -14.15 -9.76
N ALA A 122 11.57 -12.83 -9.83
CA ALA A 122 11.92 -12.13 -11.05
C ALA A 122 13.37 -12.49 -11.40
N LYS A 123 13.57 -13.15 -12.54
CA LYS A 123 14.90 -13.34 -13.13
C LYS A 123 15.40 -12.00 -13.65
N ILE A 124 15.90 -11.15 -12.75
CA ILE A 124 16.50 -9.87 -13.12
C ILE A 124 17.92 -10.17 -13.60
N PRO A 125 18.24 -9.97 -14.89
CA PRO A 125 19.49 -10.44 -15.52
C PRO A 125 20.69 -9.53 -15.18
N TYR A 126 20.94 -9.27 -13.90
CA TYR A 126 22.13 -8.55 -13.41
C TYR A 126 23.10 -9.46 -12.64
N VAL A 127 22.89 -10.78 -12.64
CA VAL A 127 23.77 -11.77 -12.00
C VAL A 127 24.07 -12.90 -12.98
N GLU A 128 24.66 -12.55 -14.11
CA GLU A 128 25.59 -13.44 -14.80
C GLU A 128 26.98 -12.87 -14.48
N LEU A 129 27.63 -13.45 -13.47
CA LEU A 129 29.07 -13.33 -13.20
C LEU A 129 29.76 -14.52 -13.86
#